data_AF-A0A484N7V5-F1
#
_entry.id   AF-A0A484N7V5-F1
#
_cell.length_a   1.000
_cell.length_b   1.000
_cell.length_c   1.000
_cell.angle_alpha   90.00
_cell.angle_beta   90.00
_cell.angle_gamma   90.00
#
_symmetry.space_group_name_H-M   'P 1'
#
loop_
_entity.id
_entity.type
_entity.pdbx_description
1 polymer ?
#
loop_
_entity_poly.entity_id
_entity_poly.type
_entity_poly.pdbx_seq_one_letter_code
_entity_poly.pdbx_strand_id
1 'polypeptide(L)'
;MEEIAGKGRGLVAAQPLKAGQTVLTESPLVLYSASPLFASPAVAHCDRCFRTVASDAVPCPSCPTHRFCSPKCLSLALASSHSAWACRALSSLAQHPHCSSMLQEHPPERQVQARFVVAAQSLVLRSPSQLHTLLSLHGTPDGSLVRAARFLHSLLSLVCELELSVDLTAQLLAKDRLNSFCLMAPYSPDGPQRSIRAYAIYPKSTFFNHSCVPNACRFDYVDKHDTNIVFRMIVDVAEGEEVCISYFRINKDYCTRKRILMEDYGFACECDRCNWEGGGEERSGDAPHVGFLSKYVCGRKNCAGTLAPKDGDGLPPRLLECNFCGDLKIDADEH
;
A
#
# COMPACT_ATOMS: atom_id res chain seq x y z
N MET A 1 -14.41 -3.09 -14.48
CA MET A 1 -14.59 -3.68 -13.14
C MET A 1 -15.81 -4.55 -13.24
N GLU A 2 -15.69 -5.81 -12.85
CA GLU A 2 -16.73 -6.82 -13.02
C GLU A 2 -16.82 -7.69 -11.77
N GLU A 3 -17.93 -8.39 -11.57
CA GLU A 3 -18.04 -9.43 -10.55
C GLU A 3 -17.35 -10.71 -11.04
N ILE A 4 -16.33 -11.14 -10.31
CA ILE A 4 -15.56 -12.34 -10.60
C ILE A 4 -16.05 -13.44 -9.66
N ALA A 5 -16.47 -14.56 -10.24
CA ALA A 5 -16.98 -15.70 -9.50
C ALA A 5 -16.00 -16.14 -8.40
N GLY A 6 -16.47 -16.19 -7.15
CA GLY A 6 -15.67 -16.58 -5.99
C GLY A 6 -14.66 -15.54 -5.48
N LYS A 7 -14.45 -14.42 -6.19
CA LYS A 7 -13.49 -13.37 -5.80
C LYS A 7 -14.13 -11.99 -5.54
N GLY A 8 -15.41 -11.84 -5.86
CA GLY A 8 -16.09 -10.54 -5.80
C GLY A 8 -15.62 -9.61 -6.92
N ARG A 9 -15.59 -8.30 -6.68
CA ARG A 9 -15.22 -7.32 -7.72
C ARG A 9 -13.74 -7.41 -8.11
N GLY A 10 -13.49 -7.48 -9.41
CA GLY A 10 -12.15 -7.48 -10.02
C GLY A 10 -12.01 -6.50 -11.18
N LEU A 11 -10.77 -6.27 -11.62
CA LEU A 11 -10.47 -5.52 -12.84
C LEU A 11 -10.26 -6.47 -14.01
N VAL A 12 -10.93 -6.19 -15.13
CA VAL A 12 -10.88 -6.96 -16.37
C VAL A 12 -10.37 -6.07 -17.48
N ALA A 13 -9.55 -6.62 -18.36
CA ALA A 13 -9.02 -5.93 -19.53
C ALA A 13 -10.15 -5.62 -20.52
N ALA A 14 -10.45 -4.33 -20.72
CA ALA A 14 -11.48 -3.90 -21.68
C ALA A 14 -11.01 -3.91 -23.15
N GLN A 15 -9.73 -4.21 -23.37
CA GLN A 15 -9.06 -4.34 -24.67
C GLN A 15 -7.77 -5.15 -24.45
N PRO A 16 -7.12 -5.66 -25.51
CA PRO A 16 -5.81 -6.29 -25.37
C PRO A 16 -4.78 -5.34 -24.75
N LEU A 17 -4.04 -5.83 -23.75
CA LEU A 17 -3.01 -5.09 -23.04
C LEU A 17 -1.64 -5.70 -23.32
N LYS A 18 -0.63 -4.87 -23.52
CA LYS A 18 0.73 -5.32 -23.84
C LYS A 18 1.63 -5.37 -22.62
N ALA A 19 2.53 -6.33 -22.57
CA ALA A 19 3.61 -6.37 -21.59
C ALA A 19 4.34 -5.01 -21.56
N GLY A 20 4.60 -4.46 -20.37
CA GLY A 20 5.21 -3.12 -20.23
C GLY A 20 4.22 -1.95 -20.26
N GLN A 21 2.99 -2.16 -20.74
CA GLN A 21 1.96 -1.12 -20.72
C GLN A 21 1.59 -0.72 -19.29
N THR A 22 1.55 0.59 -19.03
CA THR A 22 0.98 1.13 -17.79
C THR A 22 -0.53 1.19 -17.92
N VAL A 23 -1.24 0.47 -17.04
CA VAL A 23 -2.70 0.29 -17.11
C VAL A 23 -3.45 1.11 -16.07
N LEU A 24 -2.78 1.49 -14.99
CA LEU A 24 -3.34 2.39 -13.99
C LEU A 24 -2.23 3.20 -13.33
N THR A 25 -2.42 4.50 -13.23
CA THR A 25 -1.69 5.39 -12.32
C THR A 25 -2.71 6.09 -11.45
N GLU A 26 -2.55 6.02 -10.13
CA GLU A 26 -3.54 6.55 -9.19
C GLU A 26 -2.88 7.32 -8.04
N SER A 27 -3.41 8.49 -7.73
CA SER A 27 -3.04 9.27 -6.54
C SER A 27 -3.81 8.80 -5.29
N PRO A 28 -3.21 8.89 -4.10
CA PRO A 28 -3.83 8.36 -2.89
C PRO A 28 -5.04 9.20 -2.48
N LEU A 29 -6.15 8.54 -2.14
CA LEU A 29 -7.32 9.18 -1.55
C LEU A 29 -7.05 9.56 -0.09
N VAL A 30 -6.47 8.62 0.66
CA VAL A 30 -6.02 8.79 2.04
C VAL A 30 -4.54 8.45 2.06
N LEU A 31 -3.74 9.25 2.75
CA LEU A 31 -2.30 9.04 2.92
C LEU A 31 -1.89 9.46 4.34
N TYR A 32 -1.21 8.57 5.05
CA TYR A 32 -0.79 8.82 6.43
C TYR A 32 0.50 8.07 6.78
N SER A 33 1.23 8.59 7.77
CA SER A 33 2.52 8.03 8.20
C SER A 33 2.35 6.68 8.89
N ALA A 34 3.23 5.74 8.58
CA ALA A 34 3.35 4.46 9.28
C ALA A 34 4.18 4.57 10.57
N SER A 35 4.83 5.71 10.81
CA SER A 35 5.56 5.95 12.05
C SER A 35 4.58 6.16 13.21
N PRO A 36 4.75 5.44 14.34
CA PRO A 36 3.99 5.72 15.56
C PRO A 36 4.11 7.19 15.98
N LEU A 37 3.15 7.69 16.77
CA LEU A 37 3.10 9.11 17.15
C LEU A 37 4.29 9.54 18.01
N PHE A 38 4.77 8.64 18.86
CA PHE A 38 5.85 8.89 19.81
C PHE A 38 7.19 8.29 19.37
N ALA A 39 7.25 7.71 18.17
CA ALA A 39 8.50 7.19 17.64
C ALA A 39 9.38 8.33 17.11
N SER A 40 10.68 8.28 17.42
CA SER A 40 11.69 9.06 16.73
C SER A 40 12.33 8.22 15.63
N PRO A 41 11.99 8.44 14.34
CA PRO A 41 12.60 7.70 13.26
C PRO A 41 14.09 8.05 13.17
N ALA A 42 14.93 7.04 12.95
CA ALA A 42 16.38 7.24 12.75
C ALA A 42 16.70 8.09 11.51
N VAL A 43 15.77 8.12 10.54
CA VAL A 43 15.89 8.87 9.29
C VAL A 43 14.69 9.79 9.14
N ALA A 44 14.95 11.07 8.87
CA ALA A 44 13.90 12.04 8.61
C ALA A 44 13.28 11.85 7.21
N HIS A 45 11.95 11.90 7.15
CA HIS A 45 11.18 11.77 5.92
C HIS A 45 10.29 12.99 5.71
N CYS A 46 9.94 13.26 4.45
CA CYS A 46 9.00 14.31 4.11
C CYS A 46 7.60 13.85 4.53
N ASP A 47 6.87 14.63 5.33
CA ASP A 47 5.52 14.30 5.78
C ASP A 47 4.43 14.40 4.70
N ARG A 48 4.83 14.63 3.45
CA ARG A 48 3.95 14.60 2.27
C ARG A 48 4.28 13.47 1.30
N CYS A 49 5.51 13.44 0.81
CA CYS A 49 5.92 12.47 -0.21
C CYS A 49 6.73 11.30 0.34
N PHE A 50 7.04 11.29 1.64
CA PHE A 50 7.74 10.21 2.33
C PHE A 50 9.14 9.87 1.77
N ARG A 51 9.68 10.69 0.87
CA ARG A 51 11.09 10.61 0.50
C ARG A 51 11.98 10.93 1.71
N THR A 52 13.20 10.43 1.66
CA THR A 52 14.26 10.84 2.58
C THR A 52 14.56 12.33 2.44
N VAL A 53 14.72 13.04 3.56
CA VAL A 53 15.03 14.48 3.57
C VAL A 53 16.41 14.70 4.18
N ALA A 54 17.17 15.61 3.57
CA ALA A 54 18.44 16.08 4.11
C ALA A 54 18.21 17.18 5.18
N SER A 55 19.29 17.78 5.68
CA SER A 55 19.26 18.75 6.79
C SER A 55 18.47 20.04 6.51
N ASP A 56 18.22 20.39 5.26
CA ASP A 56 17.58 21.61 4.76
C ASP A 56 16.03 21.53 4.62
N ALA A 57 15.38 20.70 5.44
CA ALA A 57 13.94 20.50 5.40
C ALA A 57 13.13 21.77 5.77
N VAL A 58 12.04 22.01 5.05
CA VAL A 58 11.05 23.06 5.35
C VAL A 58 10.20 22.63 6.55
N PRO A 59 10.20 23.34 7.69
CA PRO A 59 9.40 22.98 8.86
C PRO A 59 7.92 23.35 8.67
N CYS A 60 7.03 22.65 9.36
CA CYS A 60 5.65 23.10 9.52
C CYS A 60 5.61 24.39 10.38
N PRO A 61 4.83 25.42 9.99
CA PRO A 61 4.70 26.64 10.81
C PRO A 61 3.86 26.42 12.09
N SER A 62 3.06 25.35 12.14
CA SER A 62 2.07 25.12 13.20
C SER A 62 2.44 23.99 14.17
N CYS A 63 3.47 23.21 13.89
CA CYS A 63 3.94 22.16 14.81
C CYS A 63 5.46 21.97 14.72
N PRO A 64 6.11 21.54 15.81
CA PRO A 64 7.55 21.32 15.83
C PRO A 64 7.98 19.99 15.19
N THR A 65 7.02 19.13 14.82
CA THR A 65 7.29 17.72 14.47
C THR A 65 7.44 17.48 12.98
N HIS A 66 6.58 18.06 12.14
CA HIS A 66 6.51 17.71 10.72
C HIS A 66 7.46 18.56 9.87
N ARG A 67 8.07 17.92 8.86
CA ARG A 67 9.06 18.49 7.95
C ARG A 67 8.79 18.09 6.51
N PHE A 68 9.15 18.97 5.58
CA PHE A 68 8.87 18.81 4.15
C PHE A 68 10.13 19.03 3.32
N CYS A 69 10.29 18.27 2.23
CA CYS A 69 11.45 18.40 1.35
C CYS A 69 11.42 19.67 0.47
N SER A 70 10.28 20.36 0.39
CA SER A 70 10.13 21.59 -0.41
C SER A 70 8.88 22.38 -0.01
N PRO A 71 8.82 23.68 -0.33
CA PRO A 71 7.60 24.48 -0.15
C PRO A 71 6.38 23.91 -0.87
N LYS A 72 6.60 23.27 -2.04
CA LYS A 72 5.55 22.56 -2.78
C LYS A 72 4.96 21.40 -1.96
N CYS A 73 5.81 20.60 -1.32
CA CYS A 73 5.35 19.50 -0.45
C CYS A 73 4.60 20.01 0.77
N LEU A 74 5.05 21.09 1.40
CA LEU A 74 4.32 21.74 2.50
C LEU A 74 2.92 22.17 2.04
N SER A 75 2.81 22.89 0.92
CA SER A 75 1.53 23.37 0.37
C SER A 75 0.57 22.21 0.07
N LEU A 76 1.05 21.16 -0.61
CA LEU A 76 0.25 19.97 -0.90
C LEU A 76 -0.19 19.22 0.38
N ALA A 77 0.67 19.17 1.40
CA ALA A 77 0.33 18.54 2.68
C ALA A 77 -0.78 19.29 3.41
N LEU A 78 -0.68 20.62 3.48
CA LEU A 78 -1.68 21.49 4.11
C LEU A 78 -3.06 21.39 3.44
N ALA A 79 -3.10 21.09 2.14
CA ALA A 79 -4.34 20.84 1.40
C ALA A 79 -4.90 19.41 1.55
N SER A 80 -4.17 18.50 2.21
CA SER A 80 -4.50 17.08 2.26
C SER A 80 -4.19 16.42 3.61
N SER A 81 -3.13 15.60 3.68
CA SER A 81 -2.78 14.72 4.81
C SER A 81 -2.33 15.45 6.07
N HIS A 82 -2.03 16.75 5.97
CA HIS A 82 -1.56 17.58 7.06
C HIS A 82 -2.28 18.93 7.07
N SER A 83 -3.61 18.93 6.95
CA SER A 83 -4.40 20.15 7.10
C SER A 83 -4.16 20.81 8.46
N ALA A 84 -4.48 22.11 8.58
CA ALA A 84 -4.33 22.83 9.85
C ALA A 84 -5.11 22.15 11.00
N TRP A 85 -6.26 21.54 10.68
CA TRP A 85 -7.02 20.73 11.63
C TRP A 85 -6.28 19.44 12.00
N ALA A 86 -5.81 18.66 11.02
CA ALA A 86 -5.11 17.40 11.24
C ALA A 86 -3.84 17.59 12.08
N CYS A 87 -3.07 18.63 11.74
CA CYS A 87 -1.85 19.03 12.44
C CYS A 87 -2.12 19.32 13.92
N ARG A 88 -3.14 20.14 14.21
CA ARG A 88 -3.54 20.44 15.59
C ARG A 88 -4.04 19.20 16.31
N ALA A 89 -4.91 18.40 15.69
CA ALA A 89 -5.46 17.19 16.29
C ALA A 89 -4.36 16.21 16.74
N LEU A 90 -3.38 15.91 15.87
CA LEU A 90 -2.26 15.02 16.22
C LEU A 90 -1.32 15.64 17.27
N SER A 91 -1.07 16.95 17.18
CA SER A 91 -0.22 17.65 18.15
C SER A 91 -0.86 17.65 19.54
N SER A 92 -2.14 18.00 19.63
CA SER A 92 -2.90 17.96 20.88
C SER A 92 -3.00 16.54 21.44
N LEU A 93 -3.23 15.53 20.58
CA LEU A 93 -3.26 14.13 21.00
C LEU A 93 -1.93 13.69 21.63
N ALA A 94 -0.80 14.10 21.06
CA ALA A 94 0.53 13.76 21.56
C ALA A 94 0.90 14.53 22.84
N GLN A 95 0.42 15.77 23.00
CA GLN A 95 0.75 16.64 24.13
C GLN A 95 -0.19 16.46 25.33
N HIS A 96 -1.42 15.99 25.11
CA HIS A 96 -2.38 15.77 26.19
C HIS A 96 -1.91 14.62 27.10
N PRO A 97 -1.63 14.86 28.40
CA PRO A 97 -0.99 13.86 29.27
C PRO A 97 -1.71 12.53 29.34
N HIS A 98 -3.04 12.56 29.50
CA HIS A 98 -3.85 11.34 29.55
C HIS A 98 -3.82 10.57 28.22
N CYS A 99 -4.12 11.21 27.09
CA CYS A 99 -4.11 10.57 25.77
C CYS A 99 -2.73 9.99 25.42
N SER A 100 -1.66 10.71 25.74
CA SER A 100 -0.29 10.27 25.51
C SER A 100 0.06 9.02 26.32
N SER A 101 -0.26 8.99 27.62
CA SER A 101 -0.07 7.81 28.47
C SER A 101 -0.84 6.61 27.92
N MET A 102 -2.15 6.79 27.67
CA MET A 102 -3.01 5.71 27.18
C MET A 102 -2.53 5.16 25.83
N LEU A 103 -2.09 6.01 24.89
CA LEU A 103 -1.60 5.54 23.60
C LEU A 103 -0.26 4.82 23.67
N GLN A 104 0.59 5.14 24.65
CA GLN A 104 1.88 4.47 24.86
C GLN A 104 1.73 3.12 25.56
N GLU A 105 0.66 2.92 26.34
CA GLU A 105 0.31 1.61 26.92
C GLU A 105 -0.23 0.60 25.90
N HIS A 106 -0.64 1.08 24.72
CA HIS A 106 -1.14 0.26 23.62
C HIS A 106 -0.04 -0.04 22.57
N PRO A 107 -0.19 -1.11 21.77
CA PRO A 107 0.74 -1.42 20.68
C PRO A 107 0.92 -0.26 19.69
N PRO A 108 2.11 -0.09 19.07
CA PRO A 108 2.40 1.00 18.14
C PRO A 108 1.39 1.15 17.00
N GLU A 109 0.78 0.04 16.56
CA GLU A 109 -0.26 0.00 15.53
C GLU A 109 -1.48 0.83 15.91
N ARG A 110 -1.80 0.94 17.21
CA ARG A 110 -2.90 1.79 17.69
C ARG A 110 -2.60 3.27 17.44
N GLN A 111 -1.35 3.69 17.58
CA GLN A 111 -0.92 5.06 17.29
C GLN A 111 -0.98 5.36 15.79
N VAL A 112 -0.61 4.38 14.95
CA VAL A 112 -0.74 4.48 13.49
C VAL A 112 -2.21 4.59 13.08
N GLN A 113 -3.10 3.81 13.70
CA GLN A 113 -4.53 3.93 13.47
C GLN A 113 -5.10 5.28 13.92
N ALA A 114 -4.60 5.88 15.00
CA ALA A 114 -4.97 7.25 15.38
C ALA A 114 -4.65 8.24 14.25
N ARG A 115 -3.48 8.11 13.60
CA ARG A 115 -3.12 8.90 12.41
C ARG A 115 -4.09 8.66 11.25
N PHE A 116 -4.47 7.41 10.99
CA PHE A 116 -5.47 7.08 9.97
C PHE A 116 -6.82 7.74 10.27
N VAL A 117 -7.34 7.65 11.51
CA VAL A 117 -8.63 8.26 11.87
C VAL A 117 -8.61 9.77 11.67
N VAL A 118 -7.53 10.45 12.04
CA VAL A 118 -7.36 11.89 11.77
C VAL A 118 -7.28 12.17 10.26
N ALA A 119 -6.58 11.35 9.48
CA ALA A 119 -6.53 11.50 8.03
C ALA A 119 -7.92 11.29 7.38
N ALA A 120 -8.70 10.33 7.88
CA ALA A 120 -10.06 10.05 7.43
C ALA A 120 -11.02 11.19 7.80
N GLN A 121 -11.00 11.71 9.03
CA GLN A 121 -11.78 12.89 9.41
C GLN A 121 -11.41 14.11 8.54
N SER A 122 -10.13 14.29 8.24
CA SER A 122 -9.67 15.36 7.32
C SER A 122 -10.16 15.18 5.88
N LEU A 123 -10.44 13.94 5.46
CA LEU A 123 -11.11 13.67 4.19
C LEU A 123 -12.58 14.10 4.26
N VAL A 124 -13.30 13.74 5.33
CA VAL A 124 -14.70 14.12 5.55
C VAL A 124 -14.87 15.64 5.51
N LEU A 125 -14.05 16.38 6.24
CA LEU A 125 -14.11 17.85 6.31
C LEU A 125 -13.85 18.53 4.95
N ARG A 126 -13.11 17.90 4.05
CA ARG A 126 -12.76 18.48 2.73
C ARG A 126 -13.70 18.02 1.61
N SER A 127 -14.11 16.76 1.64
CA SER A 127 -14.86 16.14 0.56
C SER A 127 -15.74 14.99 1.10
N PRO A 128 -16.95 15.31 1.59
CA PRO A 128 -17.89 14.29 2.06
C PRO A 128 -18.25 13.23 1.00
N SER A 129 -18.26 13.60 -0.29
CA SER A 129 -18.52 12.63 -1.37
C SER A 129 -17.45 11.54 -1.47
N GLN A 130 -16.19 11.86 -1.13
CA GLN A 130 -15.09 10.90 -1.11
C GLN A 130 -15.17 9.90 0.05
N LEU A 131 -15.91 10.23 1.12
CA LEU A 131 -16.19 9.28 2.20
C LEU A 131 -16.99 8.08 1.69
N HIS A 132 -17.98 8.30 0.81
CA HIS A 132 -18.75 7.20 0.21
C HIS A 132 -17.88 6.26 -0.61
N THR A 133 -16.91 6.79 -1.35
CA THR A 133 -15.91 5.97 -2.06
C THR A 133 -15.15 5.08 -1.10
N LEU A 134 -14.63 5.64 0.00
CA LEU A 134 -13.89 4.87 1.01
C LEU A 134 -14.77 3.81 1.70
N LEU A 135 -16.01 4.16 2.05
CA LEU A 135 -16.94 3.23 2.70
C LEU A 135 -17.42 2.09 1.77
N SER A 136 -17.41 2.31 0.46
CA SER A 136 -17.78 1.29 -0.54
C SER A 136 -16.72 0.20 -0.75
N LEU A 137 -15.52 0.36 -0.17
CA LEU A 137 -14.46 -0.63 -0.25
C LEU A 137 -14.79 -1.88 0.58
N HIS A 138 -14.12 -3.00 0.30
CA HIS A 138 -14.33 -4.24 1.04
C HIS A 138 -13.83 -4.13 2.50
N GLY A 139 -14.45 -4.87 3.42
CA GLY A 139 -14.05 -4.95 4.83
C GLY A 139 -15.19 -4.59 5.79
N THR A 140 -15.35 -5.40 6.82
CA THR A 140 -16.33 -5.21 7.88
C THR A 140 -15.62 -5.27 9.24
N PRO A 141 -16.05 -4.46 10.23
CA PRO A 141 -15.37 -4.42 11.51
C PRO A 141 -15.65 -5.68 12.31
N ASP A 142 -14.59 -6.32 12.80
CA ASP A 142 -14.67 -7.33 13.84
C ASP A 142 -14.73 -6.69 15.24
N GLY A 143 -14.94 -7.51 16.28
CA GLY A 143 -15.01 -7.02 17.66
C GLY A 143 -13.72 -6.33 18.14
N SER A 144 -12.56 -6.66 17.56
CA SER A 144 -11.29 -6.01 17.88
C SER A 144 -11.25 -4.58 17.32
N LEU A 145 -11.68 -4.40 16.07
CA LEU A 145 -11.78 -3.10 15.42
C LEU A 145 -12.82 -2.19 16.07
N VAL A 146 -13.95 -2.74 16.54
CA VAL A 146 -14.94 -1.95 17.30
C VAL A 146 -14.36 -1.44 18.63
N ARG A 147 -13.59 -2.28 19.35
CA ARG A 147 -12.89 -1.83 20.57
C ARG A 147 -11.84 -0.78 20.27
N ALA A 148 -11.07 -0.96 19.19
CA ALA A 148 -10.10 0.02 18.71
C ALA A 148 -10.76 1.38 18.44
N ALA A 149 -11.88 1.37 17.72
CA ALA A 149 -12.64 2.55 17.37
C ALA A 149 -13.14 3.29 18.61
N ARG A 150 -13.76 2.59 19.58
CA ARG A 150 -14.21 3.19 20.85
C ARG A 150 -13.06 3.87 21.60
N PHE A 151 -11.94 3.18 21.72
CA PHE A 151 -10.76 3.72 22.37
C PHE A 151 -10.25 4.98 21.66
N LEU A 152 -10.00 4.92 20.36
CA LEU A 152 -9.49 6.06 19.59
C LEU A 152 -10.46 7.25 19.59
N HIS A 153 -11.76 6.98 19.43
CA HIS A 153 -12.81 8.00 19.47
C HIS A 153 -12.82 8.72 20.82
N SER A 154 -12.77 7.98 21.93
CA SER A 154 -12.73 8.57 23.28
C SER A 154 -11.56 9.53 23.49
N LEU A 155 -10.37 9.19 22.97
CA LEU A 155 -9.18 10.05 23.11
C LEU A 155 -9.22 11.25 22.16
N LEU A 156 -9.64 11.03 20.91
CA LEU A 156 -9.70 12.09 19.90
C LEU A 156 -10.76 13.14 20.25
N SER A 157 -11.90 12.74 20.79
CA SER A 157 -12.96 13.66 21.24
C SER A 157 -12.53 14.57 22.40
N LEU A 158 -11.47 14.23 23.15
CA LEU A 158 -10.91 15.12 24.18
C LEU A 158 -10.06 16.25 23.60
N VAL A 159 -9.52 16.07 22.39
CA VAL A 159 -8.49 16.96 21.82
C VAL A 159 -8.90 17.64 20.52
N CYS A 160 -9.97 17.16 19.87
CA CYS A 160 -10.52 17.75 18.66
C CYS A 160 -12.01 17.44 18.48
N GLU A 161 -12.71 18.30 17.73
CA GLU A 161 -14.07 18.04 17.25
C GLU A 161 -14.03 16.95 16.18
N LEU A 162 -14.73 15.84 16.43
CA LEU A 162 -14.77 14.66 15.57
C LEU A 162 -16.20 14.43 15.07
N GLU A 163 -16.43 14.53 13.76
CA GLU A 163 -17.73 14.24 13.14
C GLU A 163 -17.96 12.73 12.96
N LEU A 164 -16.88 11.95 12.91
CA LEU A 164 -16.97 10.49 12.83
C LEU A 164 -17.59 9.93 14.11
N SER A 165 -18.63 9.10 13.97
CA SER A 165 -19.12 8.27 15.06
C SER A 165 -18.16 7.10 15.35
N VAL A 166 -18.35 6.43 16.49
CA VAL A 166 -17.63 5.20 16.83
C VAL A 166 -17.83 4.12 15.76
N ASP A 167 -19.08 3.92 15.32
CA ASP A 167 -19.40 2.90 14.32
C ASP A 167 -18.77 3.23 12.97
N LEU A 168 -18.82 4.49 12.55
CA LEU A 168 -18.18 4.93 11.33
C LEU A 168 -16.65 4.79 11.41
N THR A 169 -16.06 5.10 12.57
CA THR A 169 -14.63 4.88 12.82
C THR A 169 -14.25 3.41 12.69
N ALA A 170 -15.06 2.51 13.26
CA ALA A 170 -14.82 1.06 13.14
C ALA A 170 -14.91 0.58 11.69
N GLN A 171 -15.91 1.06 10.93
CA GLN A 171 -16.04 0.77 9.50
C GLN A 171 -14.80 1.22 8.72
N LEU A 172 -14.33 2.45 8.95
CA LEU A 172 -13.16 3.00 8.27
C LEU A 172 -11.88 2.21 8.58
N LEU A 173 -11.67 1.82 9.84
CA LEU A 173 -10.54 0.97 10.22
C LEU A 173 -10.57 -0.40 9.53
N ALA A 174 -11.77 -0.96 9.32
CA ALA A 174 -11.93 -2.20 8.57
C ALA A 174 -11.56 -2.03 7.09
N LYS A 175 -11.90 -0.88 6.48
CA LYS A 175 -11.49 -0.56 5.10
C LYS A 175 -9.98 -0.42 5.00
N ASP A 176 -9.37 0.32 5.92
CA ASP A 176 -7.92 0.51 5.96
C ASP A 176 -7.15 -0.81 6.06
N ARG A 177 -7.60 -1.74 6.93
CA ARG A 177 -6.98 -3.05 7.12
C ARG A 177 -6.85 -3.87 5.83
N LEU A 178 -7.85 -3.82 4.95
CA LEU A 178 -7.90 -4.67 3.75
C LEU A 178 -7.50 -3.95 2.45
N ASN A 179 -7.46 -2.62 2.47
CA ASN A 179 -7.33 -1.82 1.24
C ASN A 179 -6.13 -0.87 1.24
N SER A 180 -5.38 -0.77 2.34
CA SER A 180 -4.20 0.08 2.40
C SER A 180 -3.00 -0.54 1.68
N PHE A 181 -2.32 0.27 0.90
CA PHE A 181 -1.06 -0.03 0.25
C PHE A 181 0.07 0.61 1.05
N CYS A 182 1.18 -0.10 1.17
CA CYS A 182 2.37 0.37 1.87
C CYS A 182 3.29 1.15 0.91
N LEU A 183 3.68 2.37 1.31
CA LEU A 183 4.80 3.08 0.72
C LEU A 183 6.06 2.71 1.50
N MET A 184 7.06 2.18 0.80
CA MET A 184 8.16 1.46 1.40
C MET A 184 9.46 2.29 1.38
N ALA A 185 10.31 2.13 2.40
CA ALA A 185 11.66 2.71 2.40
C ALA A 185 12.53 2.16 1.24
N PRO A 186 13.66 2.78 0.85
CA PRO A 186 14.58 2.23 -0.13
C PRO A 186 15.01 0.80 0.21
N TYR A 187 15.23 0.02 -0.84
CA TYR A 187 15.88 -1.27 -0.73
C TYR A 187 17.35 -1.10 -0.32
N SER A 188 17.83 -2.00 0.56
CA SER A 188 19.25 -2.13 0.90
C SER A 188 19.65 -3.61 0.80
N PRO A 189 20.71 -3.95 0.02
CA PRO A 189 21.14 -5.34 -0.18
C PRO A 189 21.65 -6.00 1.11
N ASP A 190 22.29 -5.21 1.97
CA ASP A 190 22.89 -5.66 3.24
C ASP A 190 22.14 -5.11 4.47
N GLY A 191 21.01 -4.43 4.23
CA GLY A 191 20.18 -3.85 5.27
C GLY A 191 19.09 -4.81 5.78
N PRO A 192 18.37 -4.40 6.83
CA PRO A 192 17.18 -5.11 7.28
C PRO A 192 16.10 -5.11 6.19
N GLN A 193 15.04 -5.89 6.40
CA GLN A 193 13.85 -5.84 5.57
C GLN A 193 13.32 -4.40 5.47
N ARG A 194 12.93 -3.98 4.25
CA ARG A 194 12.38 -2.63 3.99
C ARG A 194 11.26 -2.34 4.98
N SER A 195 11.37 -1.21 5.69
CA SER A 195 10.32 -0.70 6.55
C SER A 195 9.25 0.03 5.75
N ILE A 196 8.04 0.08 6.31
CA ILE A 196 6.93 0.87 5.77
C ILE A 196 7.10 2.31 6.25
N ARG A 197 7.01 3.28 5.33
CA ARG A 197 7.07 4.72 5.64
C ARG A 197 5.68 5.32 5.78
N ALA A 198 4.74 4.87 4.95
CA ALA A 198 3.39 5.37 4.91
C ALA A 198 2.42 4.29 4.46
N TYR A 199 1.15 4.54 4.74
CA TYR A 199 0.04 3.80 4.18
C TYR A 199 -0.81 4.74 3.33
N ALA A 200 -1.35 4.20 2.25
CA ALA A 200 -2.20 4.92 1.33
C ALA A 200 -3.36 4.06 0.82
N ILE A 201 -4.52 4.66 0.61
CA ILE A 201 -5.67 3.99 -0.01
C ILE A 201 -5.87 4.56 -1.41
N TYR A 202 -5.90 3.68 -2.40
CA TYR A 202 -6.05 3.98 -3.82
C TYR A 202 -7.31 3.27 -4.35
N PRO A 203 -8.49 3.93 -4.35
CA PRO A 203 -9.78 3.26 -4.50
C PRO A 203 -9.96 2.43 -5.76
N LYS A 204 -9.34 2.78 -6.88
CA LYS A 204 -9.40 1.95 -8.10
C LYS A 204 -8.46 0.76 -8.00
N SER A 205 -7.30 0.97 -7.40
CA SER A 205 -6.26 -0.04 -7.23
C SER A 205 -6.65 -1.18 -6.28
N THR A 206 -7.58 -0.94 -5.36
CA THR A 206 -8.07 -1.98 -4.42
C THR A 206 -8.85 -3.10 -5.10
N PHE A 207 -9.26 -2.91 -6.37
CA PHE A 207 -9.97 -3.92 -7.16
C PHE A 207 -9.04 -4.90 -7.90
N PHE A 208 -7.72 -4.74 -7.80
CA PHE A 208 -6.81 -5.78 -8.28
C PHE A 208 -6.88 -6.99 -7.35
N ASN A 209 -7.39 -8.10 -7.85
CA ASN A 209 -7.37 -9.38 -7.16
C ASN A 209 -5.98 -10.00 -7.16
N HIS A 210 -5.81 -11.00 -6.30
CA HIS A 210 -4.55 -11.72 -6.13
C HIS A 210 -4.35 -12.85 -7.15
N SER A 211 -3.13 -12.97 -7.66
CA SER A 211 -2.60 -14.21 -8.23
C SER A 211 -1.15 -14.45 -7.76
N CYS A 212 -0.78 -15.73 -7.53
CA CYS A 212 0.61 -16.12 -7.27
C CYS A 212 1.47 -16.12 -8.55
N VAL A 213 0.83 -16.03 -9.72
CA VAL A 213 1.42 -15.83 -11.05
C VAL A 213 0.71 -14.63 -11.68
N PRO A 214 1.00 -13.40 -11.21
CA PRO A 214 0.26 -12.22 -11.62
C PRO A 214 0.58 -11.82 -13.06
N ASN A 215 -0.34 -11.11 -13.71
CA ASN A 215 -0.13 -10.51 -15.03
C ASN A 215 0.14 -9.00 -14.94
N ALA A 216 -0.04 -8.37 -13.78
CA ALA A 216 0.35 -6.99 -13.52
C ALA A 216 1.23 -6.86 -12.26
N CYS A 217 2.09 -5.83 -12.27
CA CYS A 217 3.01 -5.52 -11.20
C CYS A 217 2.77 -4.09 -10.71
N ARG A 218 2.73 -3.91 -9.37
CA ARG A 218 2.62 -2.59 -8.73
C ARG A 218 4.01 -1.97 -8.57
N PHE A 219 4.13 -0.67 -8.82
CA PHE A 219 5.31 0.15 -8.60
C PHE A 219 4.96 1.37 -7.76
N ASP A 220 5.86 1.72 -6.83
CA ASP A 220 5.86 2.98 -6.09
C ASP A 220 7.22 3.66 -6.25
N TYR A 221 7.22 4.99 -6.44
CA TYR A 221 8.43 5.78 -6.70
C TYR A 221 8.63 6.88 -5.64
N VAL A 222 8.51 6.50 -4.37
CA VAL A 222 8.50 7.40 -3.19
C VAL A 222 9.67 8.40 -3.21
N ASP A 223 10.90 7.94 -3.38
CA ASP A 223 12.08 8.83 -3.39
C ASP A 223 12.25 9.64 -4.69
N LYS A 224 11.39 9.45 -5.69
CA LYS A 224 11.24 10.35 -6.86
C LYS A 224 10.17 11.43 -6.65
N HIS A 225 9.80 11.69 -5.39
CA HIS A 225 8.72 12.60 -4.98
C HIS A 225 7.32 12.20 -5.44
N ASP A 226 7.08 10.93 -5.71
CA ASP A 226 5.79 10.45 -6.19
C ASP A 226 5.14 9.50 -5.18
N THR A 227 3.93 9.86 -4.75
CA THR A 227 3.07 9.00 -3.92
C THR A 227 2.00 8.32 -4.74
N ASN A 228 2.01 8.45 -6.06
CA ASN A 228 1.14 7.69 -6.93
C ASN A 228 1.57 6.23 -6.93
N ILE A 229 0.60 5.34 -7.06
CA ILE A 229 0.83 3.94 -7.37
C ILE A 229 0.69 3.74 -8.88
N VAL A 230 1.54 2.91 -9.45
CA VAL A 230 1.57 2.62 -10.89
C VAL A 230 1.45 1.11 -11.09
N PHE A 231 0.57 0.68 -11.98
CA PHE A 231 0.40 -0.73 -12.35
C PHE A 231 0.81 -0.92 -13.80
N ARG A 232 1.72 -1.87 -14.00
CA ARG A 232 2.27 -2.20 -15.31
C ARG A 232 2.09 -3.68 -15.60
N MET A 233 1.74 -4.00 -16.84
CA MET A 233 1.63 -5.37 -17.29
C MET A 233 2.99 -6.08 -17.29
N ILE A 234 3.01 -7.30 -16.80
CA ILE A 234 4.16 -8.22 -16.81
C ILE A 234 4.20 -8.98 -18.14
N VAL A 235 3.02 -9.39 -18.61
CA VAL A 235 2.80 -10.15 -19.84
C VAL A 235 1.65 -9.53 -20.63
N ASP A 236 1.53 -9.91 -21.91
CA ASP A 236 0.35 -9.60 -22.71
C ASP A 236 -0.89 -10.23 -22.07
N VAL A 237 -2.01 -9.51 -22.13
CA VAL A 237 -3.31 -9.94 -21.59
C VAL A 237 -4.38 -9.66 -22.63
N ALA A 238 -5.23 -10.65 -22.89
CA ALA A 238 -6.31 -10.53 -23.85
C ALA A 238 -7.48 -9.70 -23.29
N GLU A 239 -8.32 -9.17 -24.18
CA GLU A 239 -9.59 -8.57 -23.76
C GLU A 239 -10.45 -9.61 -23.02
N GLY A 240 -11.12 -9.18 -21.94
CA GLY A 240 -11.95 -10.04 -21.10
C GLY A 240 -11.18 -10.82 -20.03
N GLU A 241 -9.84 -10.79 -20.01
CA GLU A 241 -9.05 -11.43 -18.96
C GLU A 241 -8.93 -10.57 -17.69
N GLU A 242 -8.98 -11.22 -16.53
CA GLU A 242 -8.81 -10.56 -15.24
C GLU A 242 -7.35 -10.08 -15.05
N VAL A 243 -7.18 -8.82 -14.66
CA VAL A 243 -5.86 -8.27 -14.31
C VAL A 243 -5.63 -8.48 -12.82
N CYS A 244 -4.63 -9.30 -12.49
CA CYS A 244 -4.27 -9.68 -11.13
C CYS A 244 -2.86 -9.21 -10.77
N ILE A 245 -2.69 -8.81 -9.50
CA ILE A 245 -1.38 -8.51 -8.91
C ILE A 245 -1.02 -9.57 -7.86
N SER A 246 0.22 -9.58 -7.40
CA SER A 246 0.57 -10.32 -6.19
C SER A 246 0.54 -9.41 -4.97
N TYR A 247 0.00 -9.91 -3.86
CA TYR A 247 -0.10 -9.16 -2.60
C TYR A 247 1.20 -9.22 -1.80
N PHE A 248 2.03 -10.22 -2.09
CA PHE A 248 3.33 -10.47 -1.49
C PHE A 248 4.38 -10.75 -2.57
N ARG A 249 5.62 -10.99 -2.17
CA ARG A 249 6.69 -11.42 -3.10
C ARG A 249 6.38 -12.80 -3.67
N ILE A 250 6.41 -12.92 -5.00
CA ILE A 250 5.98 -14.12 -5.73
C ILE A 250 6.86 -15.35 -5.48
N ASN A 251 8.06 -15.21 -4.91
CA ASN A 251 8.98 -16.34 -4.67
C ASN A 251 8.68 -17.15 -3.38
N LYS A 252 7.59 -16.84 -2.66
CA LYS A 252 7.21 -17.56 -1.43
C LYS A 252 6.72 -18.99 -1.70
N ASP A 253 6.98 -19.90 -0.76
CA ASP A 253 6.51 -21.29 -0.78
C ASP A 253 4.99 -21.40 -0.59
N TYR A 254 4.42 -22.55 -0.99
CA TYR A 254 2.98 -22.79 -0.98
C TYR A 254 2.33 -22.54 0.38
N CYS A 255 2.90 -23.13 1.43
CA CYS A 255 2.37 -23.06 2.79
C CYS A 255 2.36 -21.61 3.31
N THR A 256 3.44 -20.87 3.08
CA THR A 256 3.53 -19.46 3.47
C THR A 256 2.52 -18.60 2.72
N ARG A 257 2.34 -18.82 1.40
CA ARG A 257 1.34 -18.06 0.61
C ARG A 257 -0.08 -18.34 1.10
N LYS A 258 -0.45 -19.61 1.29
CA LYS A 258 -1.76 -20.02 1.80
C LYS A 258 -2.06 -19.41 3.17
N ARG A 259 -1.06 -19.43 4.07
CA ARG A 259 -1.18 -18.85 5.41
C ARG A 259 -1.42 -17.34 5.35
N ILE A 260 -0.61 -16.59 4.61
CA ILE A 260 -0.78 -15.13 4.46
C ILE A 260 -2.18 -14.79 3.91
N LEU A 261 -2.62 -15.46 2.84
CA LEU A 261 -3.93 -15.17 2.23
C LEU A 261 -5.10 -15.46 3.15
N MET A 262 -5.00 -16.52 3.96
CA MET A 262 -6.04 -16.84 4.94
C MET A 262 -6.01 -15.89 6.15
N GLU A 263 -4.84 -15.65 6.73
CA GLU A 263 -4.68 -14.83 7.95
C GLU A 263 -4.95 -13.34 7.70
N ASP A 264 -4.43 -12.80 6.59
CA ASP A 264 -4.49 -11.35 6.31
C ASP A 264 -5.68 -10.95 5.44
N TYR A 265 -6.13 -11.84 4.55
CA TYR A 265 -7.16 -11.54 3.54
C TYR A 265 -8.40 -12.43 3.61
N GLY A 266 -8.38 -13.52 4.37
CA GLY A 266 -9.54 -14.39 4.59
C GLY A 266 -9.97 -15.24 3.39
N PHE A 267 -9.09 -15.57 2.44
CA PHE A 267 -9.43 -16.41 1.28
C PHE A 267 -8.36 -17.44 0.93
N ALA A 268 -8.77 -18.51 0.22
CA ALA A 268 -7.87 -19.50 -0.37
C ALA A 268 -7.65 -19.18 -1.86
N CYS A 269 -6.39 -19.14 -2.31
CA CYS A 269 -6.08 -18.84 -3.72
C CYS A 269 -6.14 -20.11 -4.58
N GLU A 270 -6.89 -20.01 -5.68
CA GLU A 270 -7.12 -21.07 -6.65
C GLU A 270 -6.46 -20.78 -8.01
N CYS A 271 -5.38 -19.99 -8.02
CA CYS A 271 -4.62 -19.75 -9.26
C CYS A 271 -3.88 -21.01 -9.71
N ASP A 272 -3.46 -21.06 -10.97
CA ASP A 272 -2.79 -22.22 -11.58
C ASP A 272 -1.63 -22.77 -10.75
N ARG A 273 -0.82 -21.88 -10.16
CA ARG A 273 0.28 -22.29 -9.28
C ARG A 273 -0.21 -22.97 -8.00
N CYS A 274 -1.23 -22.42 -7.34
CA CYS A 274 -1.77 -23.02 -6.12
C CYS A 274 -2.50 -24.34 -6.39
N ASN A 275 -3.22 -24.44 -7.52
CA ASN A 275 -3.86 -25.68 -7.94
C ASN A 275 -2.84 -26.75 -8.32
N TRP A 276 -1.73 -26.35 -8.93
CA TRP A 276 -0.62 -27.25 -9.23
C TRP A 276 0.07 -27.76 -7.96
N GLU A 277 0.47 -26.86 -7.06
CA GLU A 277 1.20 -27.20 -5.83
C GLU A 277 0.30 -27.89 -4.77
N GLY A 278 -1.02 -27.72 -4.82
CA GLY A 278 -1.97 -28.31 -3.87
C GLY A 278 -2.42 -29.74 -4.23
N GLY A 279 -2.23 -30.18 -5.47
CA GLY A 279 -2.53 -31.55 -5.89
C GLY A 279 -1.37 -32.47 -5.54
N GLY A 280 -1.45 -33.19 -4.42
CA GLY A 280 -0.37 -34.01 -3.85
C GLY A 280 0.10 -35.25 -4.64
N GLU A 281 -0.03 -35.26 -5.96
CA GLU A 281 0.58 -36.28 -6.83
C GLU A 281 1.89 -35.76 -7.43
N GLU A 282 2.91 -36.62 -7.51
CA GLU A 282 4.14 -36.34 -8.25
C GLU A 282 3.81 -36.11 -9.73
N ARG A 283 3.64 -34.85 -10.12
CA ARG A 283 3.42 -34.47 -11.51
C ARG A 283 4.74 -34.54 -12.26
N SER A 284 4.81 -35.38 -13.29
CA SER A 284 5.95 -35.45 -14.20
C SER A 284 5.90 -34.30 -15.21
N GLY A 285 6.95 -33.47 -15.23
CA GLY A 285 7.08 -32.30 -16.10
C GLY A 285 7.44 -31.02 -15.33
N ASP A 286 8.00 -30.03 -16.03
CA ASP A 286 8.30 -28.73 -15.42
C ASP A 286 7.00 -28.01 -15.06
N ALA A 287 6.91 -27.53 -13.81
CA ALA A 287 5.71 -26.83 -13.38
C ALA A 287 5.53 -25.52 -14.19
N PRO A 288 4.33 -25.21 -14.72
CA PRO A 288 4.12 -24.10 -15.67
C PRO A 288 4.59 -22.73 -15.15
N HIS A 289 4.57 -22.54 -13.83
CA HIS A 289 4.96 -21.30 -13.19
C HIS A 289 6.49 -21.14 -13.01
N VAL A 290 7.29 -22.19 -13.24
CA VAL A 290 8.76 -22.14 -13.07
C VAL A 290 9.39 -21.16 -14.05
N GLY A 291 8.99 -21.20 -15.33
CA GLY A 291 9.47 -20.25 -16.34
C GLY A 291 9.12 -18.80 -15.97
N PHE A 292 7.89 -18.57 -15.50
CA PHE A 292 7.45 -17.26 -15.03
C PHE A 292 8.30 -16.76 -13.85
N LEU A 293 8.51 -17.59 -12.82
CA LEU A 293 9.29 -17.20 -11.65
C LEU A 293 10.77 -16.98 -11.98
N SER A 294 11.36 -17.81 -12.83
CA SER A 294 12.76 -17.67 -13.28
C SER A 294 12.97 -16.33 -14.00
N LYS A 295 12.02 -15.94 -14.84
CA LYS A 295 12.08 -14.71 -15.62
C LYS A 295 11.80 -13.46 -14.77
N TYR A 296 10.73 -13.49 -13.97
CA TYR A 296 10.17 -12.30 -13.35
C TYR A 296 10.49 -12.13 -11.86
N VAL A 297 11.28 -13.01 -11.23
CA VAL A 297 11.82 -12.79 -9.89
C VAL A 297 13.17 -12.09 -9.97
N CYS A 298 13.33 -10.98 -9.25
CA CYS A 298 14.60 -10.28 -9.16
C CYS A 298 15.65 -11.10 -8.39
N GLY A 299 16.79 -11.36 -9.03
CA GLY A 299 17.91 -12.12 -8.47
C GLY A 299 18.82 -11.33 -7.51
N ARG A 300 18.58 -10.04 -7.28
CA ARG A 300 19.37 -9.28 -6.29
C ARG A 300 19.19 -9.85 -4.89
N LYS A 301 20.31 -9.94 -4.15
CA LYS A 301 20.36 -10.36 -2.74
C LYS A 301 19.27 -9.67 -1.92
N ASN A 302 18.51 -10.39 -1.09
CA ASN A 302 17.47 -9.81 -0.23
C ASN A 302 16.33 -9.03 -0.95
N CYS A 303 16.25 -9.08 -2.28
CA CYS A 303 15.19 -8.40 -3.03
C CYS A 303 13.97 -9.31 -3.23
N ALA A 304 14.07 -10.26 -4.16
CA ALA A 304 12.97 -11.11 -4.62
C ALA A 304 11.70 -10.33 -5.01
N GLY A 305 11.86 -9.09 -5.48
CA GLY A 305 10.78 -8.31 -6.06
C GLY A 305 10.37 -8.85 -7.43
N THR A 306 9.22 -8.38 -7.92
CA THR A 306 8.72 -8.75 -9.24
C THR A 306 9.28 -7.80 -10.29
N LEU A 307 9.85 -8.37 -11.34
CA LEU A 307 10.29 -7.68 -12.54
C LEU A 307 9.10 -7.54 -13.49
N ALA A 308 8.94 -6.36 -14.10
CA ALA A 308 8.02 -6.16 -15.21
C ALA A 308 8.73 -5.39 -16.34
N PRO A 309 8.35 -5.60 -17.61
CA PRO A 309 8.92 -4.84 -18.72
C PRO A 309 8.81 -3.35 -18.50
N LYS A 310 9.77 -2.58 -19.00
CA LYS A 310 9.84 -1.13 -18.87
C LYS A 310 10.10 -0.54 -20.25
N ASP A 311 9.04 -0.01 -20.83
CA ASP A 311 9.11 0.67 -22.12
C ASP A 311 9.27 2.18 -21.92
N GLY A 312 9.96 2.82 -22.87
CA GLY A 312 10.19 4.25 -22.88
C GLY A 312 11.21 4.65 -23.95
N ASP A 313 11.12 5.87 -24.44
CA ASP A 313 12.02 6.39 -25.47
C ASP A 313 13.47 6.32 -25.00
N GLY A 314 14.33 5.70 -25.82
CA GLY A 314 15.75 5.54 -25.54
C GLY A 314 16.11 4.44 -24.52
N LEU A 315 15.14 3.67 -24.04
CA LEU A 315 15.43 2.48 -23.23
C LEU A 315 15.81 1.28 -24.12
N PRO A 316 16.72 0.40 -23.68
CA PRO A 316 17.00 -0.86 -24.36
C PRO A 316 15.71 -1.69 -24.54
N PRO A 317 15.58 -2.42 -25.66
CA PRO A 317 14.48 -3.37 -25.81
C PRO A 317 14.56 -4.43 -24.72
N ARG A 318 13.39 -4.93 -24.29
CA ARG A 318 13.27 -6.00 -23.28
C ARG A 318 13.89 -5.66 -21.91
N LEU A 319 13.94 -4.38 -21.58
CA LEU A 319 14.34 -3.94 -20.24
C LEU A 319 13.25 -4.31 -19.23
N LEU A 320 13.63 -4.98 -18.14
CA LEU A 320 12.78 -5.26 -17.00
C LEU A 320 13.18 -4.35 -15.83
N GLU A 321 12.19 -3.86 -15.09
CA GLU A 321 12.38 -3.08 -13.85
C GLU A 321 11.80 -3.84 -12.66
N CYS A 322 12.59 -3.95 -11.58
CA CYS A 322 12.14 -4.57 -10.35
C CYS A 322 11.30 -3.59 -9.53
N ASN A 323 10.08 -3.94 -9.18
CA ASN A 323 9.23 -3.09 -8.36
C ASN A 323 9.69 -2.88 -6.92
N PHE A 324 10.63 -3.70 -6.45
CA PHE A 324 11.07 -3.68 -5.07
C PHE A 324 12.38 -2.92 -4.87
N CYS A 325 13.36 -3.14 -5.75
CA CYS A 325 14.68 -2.51 -5.64
C CYS A 325 15.00 -1.52 -6.76
N GLY A 326 14.14 -1.40 -7.78
CA GLY A 326 14.37 -0.55 -8.95
C GLY A 326 15.47 -1.04 -9.88
N ASP A 327 15.98 -2.27 -9.68
CA ASP A 327 16.99 -2.86 -10.57
C ASP A 327 16.48 -2.98 -12.00
N LEU A 328 17.41 -2.81 -12.94
CA LEU A 328 17.15 -2.93 -14.37
C LEU A 328 17.88 -4.17 -14.89
N LYS A 329 17.14 -5.09 -15.50
CA LYS A 329 17.66 -6.33 -16.10
C LYS A 329 17.28 -6.35 -17.56
N ILE A 330 18.23 -6.62 -18.46
CA ILE A 330 17.90 -6.92 -19.86
C ILE A 330 17.54 -8.41 -19.91
N ASP A 331 16.38 -8.71 -20.46
CA ASP A 331 15.95 -10.09 -20.68
C ASP A 331 16.76 -10.71 -21.84
N ALA A 332 17.54 -11.75 -21.52
CA ALA A 332 18.47 -12.37 -22.45
C ALA A 332 17.85 -13.52 -23.26
N ASP A 333 16.63 -13.94 -22.94
CA ASP A 333 15.97 -15.04 -23.64
C ASP A 333 15.48 -14.57 -25.03
N GLU A 334 16.18 -15.04 -26.07
CA GLU A 334 15.72 -15.04 -27.46
C GLU A 334 14.82 -16.26 -27.69
N HIS A 335 13.53 -16.15 -27.38
CA HIS A 335 12.54 -17.12 -27.84
C HIS A 335 11.35 -16.37 -28.42
#